data_AF-A0A921KKL2-F1
#
_entry.id   AF-A0A921KKL2-F1
#
_cell.length_a   1.000
_cell.length_b   1.000
_cell.length_c   1.000
_cell.angle_alpha   90.00
_cell.angle_beta   90.00
_cell.angle_gamma   90.00
#
_symmetry.space_group_name_H-M   'P 1'
#
loop_
_entity.id
_entity.type
_entity.pdbx_description
1 polymer ?
#
loop_
_entity_poly.entity_id
_entity_poly.type
_entity_poly.pdbx_seq_one_letter_code
_entity_poly.pdbx_strand_id
1 'polypeptide(L)'
;MAAVKYQQKIHKAFADALLEDYMGELREALADRPKLLASMKPQPFDYPEVDAVLSDSAKLCEFFVLKSEEGEGLEFDSARSKSVKQTVKANIVYYKNVCDFVEQEDVEEYKAIYASIKKQLETYFDIAAEDILEDVYGESYTELKARITAEEEERQAARVEARKKNAEKKAEGNAE
;
A
#
# COMPACT_ATOMS: atom_id res chain seq x y z
N MET A 1 7.28 9.26 8.55
CA MET A 1 6.69 8.16 9.35
C MET A 1 5.16 8.24 9.47
N ALA A 2 4.52 9.41 9.51
CA ALA A 2 3.05 9.51 9.50
C ALA A 2 2.44 9.10 8.13
N ALA A 3 3.04 9.55 7.02
CA ALA A 3 2.60 9.20 5.66
C ALA A 3 2.62 7.69 5.37
N VAL A 4 3.73 6.99 5.68
CA VAL A 4 3.83 5.53 5.49
C VAL A 4 2.80 4.76 6.31
N LYS A 5 2.58 5.14 7.58
CA LYS A 5 1.53 4.51 8.43
C LYS A 5 0.13 4.78 7.91
N TYR A 6 -0.06 5.89 7.20
CA TYR A 6 -1.34 6.28 6.64
C TYR A 6 -1.64 5.52 5.35
N GLN A 7 -0.65 5.41 4.46
CA GLN A 7 -0.71 4.59 3.25
C GLN A 7 -1.01 3.12 3.56
N GLN A 8 -0.35 2.54 4.57
CA GLN A 8 -0.64 1.18 5.04
C GLN A 8 -2.09 0.97 5.51
N LYS A 9 -2.76 2.00 6.04
CA LYS A 9 -4.18 1.90 6.40
C LYS A 9 -5.06 1.83 5.16
N ILE A 10 -4.75 2.61 4.13
CA ILE A 10 -5.48 2.60 2.86
C ILE A 10 -5.30 1.23 2.19
N HIS A 11 -4.07 0.76 2.05
CA HIS A 11 -3.78 -0.56 1.47
C HIS A 11 -4.47 -1.69 2.23
N LYS A 12 -4.46 -1.64 3.57
CA LYS A 12 -5.19 -2.63 4.37
C LYS A 12 -6.69 -2.60 4.11
N ALA A 13 -7.30 -1.42 4.14
CA ALA A 13 -8.74 -1.30 3.90
C ALA A 13 -9.12 -1.71 2.48
N PHE A 14 -8.24 -1.46 1.51
CA PHE A 14 -8.43 -1.91 0.14
C PHE A 14 -8.31 -3.44 0.00
N ALA A 15 -7.30 -4.04 0.62
CA ALA A 15 -7.15 -5.49 0.70
C ALA A 15 -8.38 -6.17 1.35
N ASP A 16 -8.92 -5.57 2.42
CA ASP A 16 -10.14 -6.04 3.06
C ASP A 16 -11.36 -5.95 2.11
N ALA A 17 -11.44 -4.88 1.29
CA ALA A 17 -12.50 -4.71 0.27
C ALA A 17 -12.39 -5.76 -0.85
N LEU A 18 -11.18 -5.99 -1.39
CA LEU A 18 -10.94 -7.04 -2.39
C LEU A 18 -11.36 -8.43 -1.88
N LEU A 19 -11.01 -8.74 -0.62
CA LEU A 19 -11.44 -9.98 0.02
C LEU A 19 -12.95 -10.09 0.15
N GLU A 20 -13.63 -8.98 0.46
CA GLU A 20 -15.09 -8.94 0.53
C GLU A 20 -15.73 -9.19 -0.83
N ASP A 21 -15.19 -8.61 -1.89
CA ASP A 21 -15.66 -8.79 -3.26
C ASP A 21 -15.50 -10.25 -3.71
N TYR A 22 -14.32 -10.86 -3.55
CA TYR A 22 -14.11 -12.27 -3.89
C TYR A 22 -15.01 -13.21 -3.08
N MET A 23 -15.20 -12.92 -1.80
CA MET A 23 -16.10 -13.71 -0.96
C MET A 23 -17.58 -13.47 -1.32
N GLY A 24 -17.92 -12.28 -1.82
CA GLY A 24 -19.23 -11.97 -2.39
C GLY A 24 -19.53 -12.82 -3.62
N GLU A 25 -18.61 -12.86 -4.58
CA GLU A 25 -18.70 -13.70 -5.77
C GLU A 25 -18.83 -15.18 -5.40
N LEU A 26 -18.05 -15.66 -4.43
CA LEU A 26 -18.14 -17.03 -3.93
C LEU A 26 -19.51 -17.33 -3.31
N ARG A 27 -20.07 -16.40 -2.52
CA ARG A 27 -21.40 -16.55 -1.93
C ARG A 27 -22.47 -16.61 -3.01
N GLU A 28 -22.36 -15.77 -4.05
CA GLU A 28 -23.27 -15.77 -5.18
C GLU A 28 -23.19 -17.08 -5.97
N ALA A 29 -21.98 -17.54 -6.29
CA ALA A 29 -21.73 -18.80 -7.00
C ALA A 29 -22.22 -20.03 -6.21
N LEU A 30 -22.24 -19.97 -4.89
CA LEU A 30 -22.70 -21.04 -4.00
C LEU A 30 -24.11 -20.81 -3.41
N ALA A 31 -24.87 -19.85 -3.93
CA ALA A 31 -26.20 -19.52 -3.41
C ALA A 31 -27.14 -20.73 -3.35
N ASP A 32 -27.10 -21.61 -4.36
CA ASP A 32 -27.90 -22.84 -4.44
C ASP A 32 -27.35 -23.98 -3.58
N ARG A 33 -26.19 -23.78 -2.94
CA ARG A 33 -25.48 -24.80 -2.14
C ARG A 33 -25.03 -24.24 -0.78
N PRO A 34 -25.95 -23.77 0.07
CA PRO A 34 -25.61 -23.08 1.33
C PRO A 34 -24.86 -23.97 2.34
N LYS A 35 -25.08 -25.29 2.29
CA LYS A 35 -24.35 -26.25 3.15
C LYS A 35 -22.87 -26.35 2.81
N LEU A 36 -22.51 -26.19 1.53
CA LEU A 36 -21.11 -26.17 1.10
C LEU A 36 -20.46 -24.88 1.60
N LEU A 37 -21.09 -23.73 1.39
CA LEU A 37 -20.61 -22.44 1.89
C LEU A 37 -20.38 -22.45 3.42
N ALA A 38 -21.32 -23.00 4.20
CA ALA A 38 -21.19 -23.09 5.66
C ALA A 38 -20.09 -24.04 6.14
N SER A 39 -19.65 -24.99 5.30
CA SER A 39 -18.57 -25.92 5.61
C SER A 39 -17.17 -25.39 5.25
N MET A 40 -17.10 -24.27 4.52
CA MET A 40 -15.85 -23.65 4.13
C MET A 40 -15.24 -22.86 5.29
N LYS A 41 -13.91 -22.72 5.28
CA LYS A 41 -13.20 -21.80 6.16
C LYS A 41 -13.56 -20.35 5.80
N PRO A 42 -13.44 -19.38 6.73
CA PRO A 42 -13.73 -17.97 6.47
C PRO A 42 -12.99 -17.37 5.26
N GLN A 43 -11.75 -17.81 5.02
CA GLN A 43 -10.96 -17.51 3.83
C GLN A 43 -10.48 -18.85 3.27
N PRO A 44 -11.20 -19.43 2.31
CA PRO A 44 -10.91 -20.77 1.82
C PRO A 44 -9.84 -20.81 0.71
N PHE A 45 -9.48 -19.65 0.16
CA PHE A 45 -8.52 -19.50 -0.94
C PHE A 45 -7.40 -18.55 -0.56
N ASP A 46 -6.24 -18.75 -1.19
CA ASP A 46 -5.13 -17.81 -1.15
C ASP A 46 -5.31 -16.76 -2.24
N TYR A 47 -5.11 -15.48 -1.90
CA TYR A 47 -5.26 -14.36 -2.83
C TYR A 47 -3.92 -13.60 -2.93
N PRO A 48 -3.03 -14.00 -3.86
CA PRO A 48 -1.68 -13.43 -3.98
C PRO A 48 -1.66 -11.91 -4.22
N GLU A 49 -2.72 -11.40 -4.83
CA GLU A 49 -2.96 -9.98 -5.07
C GLU A 49 -3.21 -9.21 -3.76
N VAL A 50 -4.07 -9.76 -2.89
CA VAL A 50 -4.32 -9.23 -1.54
C VAL A 50 -3.03 -9.26 -0.71
N ASP A 51 -2.28 -10.35 -0.78
CA ASP A 51 -0.99 -10.47 -0.11
C ASP A 51 0.02 -9.41 -0.61
N ALA A 52 0.01 -9.12 -1.91
CA ALA A 52 0.86 -8.11 -2.51
C ALA A 52 0.46 -6.70 -2.06
N VAL A 53 -0.83 -6.37 -2.02
CA VAL A 53 -1.34 -5.08 -1.53
C VAL A 53 -0.96 -4.86 -0.06
N LEU A 54 -0.96 -5.91 0.77
CA LEU A 54 -0.58 -5.83 2.19
C LEU A 54 0.93 -5.82 2.43
N SER A 55 1.75 -6.02 1.39
CA SER A 55 3.20 -6.07 1.50
C SER A 55 3.83 -4.67 1.50
N ASP A 56 5.17 -4.61 1.47
CA ASP A 56 5.85 -3.33 1.27
C ASP A 56 5.68 -2.84 -0.18
N SER A 57 5.75 -1.53 -0.39
CA SER A 57 5.49 -0.88 -1.68
C SER A 57 6.36 -1.43 -2.81
N ALA A 58 7.59 -1.87 -2.51
CA ALA A 58 8.50 -2.46 -3.49
C ALA A 58 8.01 -3.85 -3.95
N LYS A 59 7.51 -4.69 -3.04
CA LYS A 59 6.90 -5.99 -3.36
C LYS A 59 5.56 -5.87 -4.05
N LEU A 60 4.74 -4.90 -3.67
CA LEU A 60 3.50 -4.56 -4.38
C LEU A 60 3.82 -4.20 -5.82
N CYS A 61 4.75 -3.27 -6.03
CA CYS A 61 5.21 -2.88 -7.37
C CYS A 61 5.74 -4.11 -8.14
N GLU A 62 6.54 -4.97 -7.50
CA GLU A 62 7.03 -6.21 -8.12
C GLU A 62 5.91 -7.15 -8.54
N PHE A 63 4.87 -7.33 -7.73
CA PHE A 63 3.75 -8.20 -8.07
C PHE A 63 3.04 -7.75 -9.34
N PHE A 64 2.60 -6.50 -9.40
CA PHE A 64 1.83 -5.98 -10.54
C PHE A 64 2.69 -5.72 -11.79
N VAL A 65 3.99 -5.46 -11.63
CA VAL A 65 4.90 -5.24 -12.76
C VAL A 65 5.47 -6.54 -13.33
N LEU A 66 5.66 -7.58 -12.51
CA LEU A 66 6.38 -8.80 -12.90
C LEU A 66 5.54 -10.08 -12.86
N LYS A 67 4.44 -10.14 -12.11
CA LYS A 67 3.76 -11.40 -11.80
C LYS A 67 2.27 -11.47 -12.13
N SER A 68 1.52 -10.37 -12.19
CA SER A 68 0.10 -10.45 -12.57
C SER A 68 -0.05 -10.49 -14.10
N GLU A 69 -0.89 -11.39 -14.61
CA GLU A 69 -1.35 -11.38 -16.02
C GLU A 69 -2.04 -10.04 -16.36
N GLU A 70 -2.62 -9.38 -15.36
CA GLU A 70 -3.22 -8.05 -15.42
C GLU A 70 -2.20 -6.92 -15.66
N GLY A 71 -0.91 -7.16 -15.37
CA GLY A 71 0.17 -6.22 -15.67
C GLY A 71 0.42 -6.04 -17.18
N GLU A 72 -0.22 -6.83 -18.04
CA GLU A 72 -0.25 -6.59 -19.49
C GLU A 72 -1.15 -5.39 -19.89
N GLY A 73 -2.09 -4.96 -19.02
CA GLY A 73 -2.99 -3.82 -19.26
C GLY A 73 -2.42 -2.44 -18.95
N LEU A 74 -1.23 -2.36 -18.37
CA LEU A 74 -0.56 -1.10 -18.03
C LEU A 74 0.09 -0.47 -19.30
N GLU A 75 -0.71 0.08 -20.22
CA GLU A 75 -0.21 0.79 -21.40
C GLU A 75 0.29 2.20 -21.04
N PHE A 76 1.61 2.33 -20.89
CA PHE A 76 2.30 3.63 -20.81
C PHE A 76 3.06 3.90 -22.12
N ASP A 77 2.54 4.83 -22.93
CA ASP A 77 2.99 5.13 -24.30
C ASP A 77 4.44 5.68 -24.43
N SER A 78 4.92 5.75 -25.67
CA SER A 78 6.19 5.19 -26.15
C SER A 78 6.99 6.19 -27.01
N ALA A 79 7.61 7.19 -26.38
CA ALA A 79 8.51 8.09 -27.11
C ALA A 79 9.91 8.15 -26.48
N ARG A 80 10.82 7.27 -26.97
CA ARG A 80 12.26 7.18 -26.64
C ARG A 80 12.66 6.99 -25.17
N SER A 81 11.72 7.08 -24.24
CA SER A 81 11.86 6.76 -22.82
C SER A 81 11.64 5.25 -22.58
N LYS A 82 12.33 4.68 -21.60
CA LYS A 82 11.93 3.37 -21.04
C LYS A 82 10.48 3.48 -20.58
N SER A 83 9.65 2.47 -20.81
CA SER A 83 8.28 2.48 -20.27
C SER A 83 8.32 2.56 -18.73
N VAL A 84 7.25 3.05 -18.12
CA VAL A 84 7.14 3.12 -16.65
C VAL A 84 7.36 1.72 -16.04
N LYS A 85 6.75 0.69 -16.62
CA LYS A 85 6.95 -0.73 -16.27
C LYS A 85 8.43 -1.15 -16.31
N GLN A 86 9.15 -0.79 -17.39
CA GLN A 86 10.60 -1.07 -17.50
C GLN A 86 11.42 -0.31 -16.45
N THR A 87 11.00 0.91 -16.12
CA THR A 87 11.66 1.75 -15.11
C THR A 87 11.45 1.18 -13.71
N VAL A 88 10.22 0.84 -13.34
CA VAL A 88 9.89 0.20 -12.06
C VAL A 88 10.62 -1.15 -11.94
N LYS A 89 10.62 -1.97 -13.00
CA LYS A 89 11.37 -3.24 -13.04
C LYS A 89 12.87 -3.04 -12.80
N ALA A 90 13.49 -2.07 -13.49
CA ALA A 90 14.91 -1.76 -13.30
C ALA A 90 15.18 -1.29 -11.86
N ASN A 91 14.29 -0.47 -11.30
CA ASN A 91 14.40 0.00 -9.92
C ASN A 91 14.21 -1.13 -8.90
N ILE A 92 13.33 -2.12 -9.14
CA ILE A 92 13.18 -3.29 -8.27
C ILE A 92 14.49 -4.08 -8.20
N VAL A 93 15.11 -4.35 -9.36
CA VAL A 93 16.40 -5.05 -9.42
C VAL A 93 17.47 -4.24 -8.70
N TYR A 94 17.52 -2.94 -8.94
CA TYR A 94 18.48 -2.06 -8.28
C TYR A 94 18.27 -2.01 -6.76
N TYR A 95 17.02 -1.97 -6.30
CA TYR A 95 16.67 -1.98 -4.88
C TYR A 95 17.13 -3.25 -4.17
N LYS A 96 16.93 -4.42 -4.79
CA LYS A 96 17.43 -5.70 -4.25
C LYS A 96 18.96 -5.66 -4.08
N ASN A 97 19.68 -5.22 -5.11
CA ASN A 97 21.13 -5.07 -5.03
C ASN A 97 21.55 -4.07 -3.94
N VAL A 98 20.84 -2.94 -3.80
CA VAL A 98 21.15 -1.94 -2.75
C VAL A 98 20.90 -2.49 -1.35
N CYS A 99 19.83 -3.28 -1.15
CA CYS A 99 19.62 -3.99 0.11
C CYS A 99 20.77 -4.93 0.43
N ASP A 100 21.22 -5.73 -0.54
CA ASP A 100 22.36 -6.62 -0.39
C ASP A 100 23.64 -5.83 -0.05
N PHE A 101 23.87 -4.67 -0.70
CA PHE A 101 25.01 -3.81 -0.41
C PHE A 101 24.98 -3.25 1.01
N VAL A 102 23.81 -2.85 1.54
CA VAL A 102 23.67 -2.39 2.93
C VAL A 102 24.02 -3.51 3.93
N GLU A 103 23.67 -4.76 3.60
CA GLU A 103 23.91 -5.92 4.46
C GLU A 103 25.36 -6.39 4.45
N GLN A 104 26.03 -6.31 3.29
CA GLN A 104 27.38 -6.85 3.07
C GLN A 104 28.50 -5.81 3.24
N GLU A 105 28.19 -4.52 3.28
CA GLU A 105 29.20 -3.47 3.41
C GLU A 105 29.70 -3.33 4.86
N ASP A 106 31.03 -3.46 5.01
CA ASP A 106 31.74 -3.37 6.29
C ASP A 106 32.20 -1.95 6.61
N VAL A 107 32.33 -1.08 5.60
CA VAL A 107 32.73 0.32 5.77
C VAL A 107 31.50 1.19 6.05
N GLU A 108 31.40 1.70 7.27
CA GLU A 108 30.24 2.46 7.76
C GLU A 108 29.88 3.67 6.87
N GLU A 109 30.86 4.38 6.32
CA GLU A 109 30.61 5.51 5.43
C GLU A 109 29.91 5.08 4.13
N TYR A 110 30.32 3.95 3.53
CA TYR A 110 29.68 3.42 2.32
C TYR A 110 28.32 2.81 2.63
N LYS A 111 28.19 2.12 3.76
CA LYS A 111 26.91 1.60 4.24
C LYS A 111 25.88 2.71 4.44
N ALA A 112 26.29 3.85 5.00
CA ALA A 112 25.42 5.03 5.15
C ALA A 112 24.94 5.58 3.79
N ILE A 113 25.80 5.57 2.77
CA ILE A 113 25.43 5.96 1.40
C ILE A 113 24.39 4.98 0.83
N TYR A 114 24.63 3.68 0.92
CA TYR A 114 23.68 2.67 0.44
C TYR A 114 22.34 2.73 1.19
N ALA A 115 22.35 2.98 2.50
CA ALA A 115 21.12 3.16 3.28
C ALA A 115 20.33 4.41 2.82
N SER A 116 21.02 5.48 2.44
CA SER A 116 20.38 6.68 1.88
C SER A 116 19.73 6.38 0.53
N ILE A 117 20.44 5.67 -0.36
CA ILE A 117 19.91 5.23 -1.66
C ILE A 117 18.69 4.33 -1.48
N LYS A 118 18.78 3.35 -0.56
CA LYS A 118 17.68 2.46 -0.19
C LYS A 118 16.42 3.25 0.16
N LYS A 119 16.55 4.25 1.03
CA LYS A 119 15.45 5.10 1.47
C LYS A 119 14.83 5.92 0.33
N GLN A 120 15.65 6.41 -0.61
CA GLN A 120 15.14 7.11 -1.79
C GLN A 120 14.36 6.18 -2.71
N LEU A 121 14.83 4.93 -2.88
CA LEU A 121 14.10 3.91 -3.64
C LEU A 121 12.79 3.51 -2.96
N GLU A 122 12.77 3.36 -1.63
CA GLU A 122 11.54 3.12 -0.88
C GLU A 122 10.52 4.24 -1.09
N THR A 123 10.97 5.50 -1.05
CA THR A 123 10.10 6.66 -1.33
C THR A 123 9.58 6.63 -2.76
N TYR A 124 10.40 6.23 -3.73
CA TYR A 124 9.95 6.04 -5.11
C TYR A 124 8.87 4.96 -5.22
N PHE A 125 9.05 3.81 -4.55
CA PHE A 125 8.07 2.73 -4.57
C PHE A 125 6.77 3.07 -3.86
N ASP A 126 6.83 3.88 -2.79
CA ASP A 126 5.62 4.37 -2.12
C ASP A 126 4.73 5.15 -3.09
N ILE A 127 5.32 5.93 -4.00
CA ILE A 127 4.58 6.67 -5.03
C ILE A 127 4.12 5.73 -6.15
N ALA A 128 5.05 4.93 -6.68
CA ALA A 128 4.74 4.02 -7.79
C ALA A 128 3.67 2.98 -7.42
N ALA A 129 3.61 2.54 -6.16
CA ALA A 129 2.57 1.64 -5.67
C ALA A 129 1.19 2.28 -5.76
N GLU A 130 1.05 3.56 -5.40
CA GLU A 130 -0.22 4.28 -5.56
C GLU A 130 -0.62 4.41 -7.02
N ASP A 131 0.32 4.82 -7.88
CA ASP A 131 0.05 4.96 -9.32
C ASP A 131 -0.40 3.62 -9.92
N ILE A 132 0.21 2.50 -9.51
CA ILE A 132 -0.17 1.16 -9.95
C ILE A 132 -1.58 0.80 -9.48
N LEU A 133 -1.92 1.01 -8.21
CA LEU A 133 -3.25 0.69 -7.70
C LEU A 133 -4.33 1.55 -8.35
N GLU A 134 -4.04 2.82 -8.63
CA GLU A 134 -4.94 3.71 -9.38
C GLU A 134 -5.12 3.25 -10.83
N ASP A 135 -4.07 2.79 -11.50
CA ASP A 135 -4.15 2.32 -12.89
C ASP A 135 -4.87 0.97 -13.02
N VAL A 136 -4.60 0.02 -12.10
CA VAL A 136 -5.19 -1.32 -12.14
C VAL A 136 -6.67 -1.31 -11.75
N TYR A 137 -7.04 -0.57 -10.70
CA TYR A 137 -8.38 -0.63 -10.11
C TYR A 137 -9.24 0.61 -10.34
N GLY A 138 -8.65 1.68 -10.87
CA GLY A 138 -9.36 2.90 -11.28
C GLY A 138 -10.18 3.55 -10.17
N GLU A 139 -11.46 3.79 -10.47
CA GLU A 139 -12.40 4.48 -9.58
C GLU A 139 -12.58 3.76 -8.23
N SER A 140 -12.57 2.43 -8.23
CA SER A 140 -12.79 1.66 -6.99
C SER A 140 -11.73 1.92 -5.93
N TYR A 141 -10.46 2.01 -6.34
CA TYR A 141 -9.35 2.35 -5.45
C TYR A 141 -9.33 3.84 -5.09
N THR A 142 -9.49 4.71 -6.08
CA THR A 142 -9.40 6.17 -5.86
C THR A 142 -10.51 6.70 -4.96
N GLU A 143 -11.75 6.21 -5.09
CA GLU A 143 -12.86 6.58 -4.21
C GLU A 143 -12.64 6.08 -2.78
N LEU A 144 -12.19 4.83 -2.61
CA LEU A 144 -11.89 4.26 -1.29
C LEU A 144 -10.77 5.04 -0.60
N LYS A 145 -9.69 5.34 -1.33
CA LYS A 145 -8.57 6.17 -0.86
C LYS A 145 -9.07 7.55 -0.43
N ALA A 146 -9.88 8.21 -1.24
CA ALA A 146 -10.43 9.54 -0.92
C ALA A 146 -11.29 9.51 0.36
N ARG A 147 -12.16 8.51 0.50
CA ARG A 147 -13.02 8.34 1.70
C ARG A 147 -12.18 8.17 2.97
N ILE A 148 -11.19 7.28 2.94
CA ILE A 148 -10.32 7.04 4.10
C ILE A 148 -9.46 8.27 4.41
N THR A 149 -9.10 9.05 3.40
CA THR A 149 -8.39 10.33 3.56
C THR A 149 -9.23 11.33 4.31
N ALA A 150 -10.46 11.56 3.88
CA ALA A 150 -11.36 12.47 4.56
C ALA A 150 -11.61 12.05 6.03
N GLU A 151 -11.88 10.76 6.28
CA GLU A 151 -12.13 10.27 7.64
C GLU A 151 -10.94 10.46 8.60
N GLU A 152 -9.70 10.23 8.13
CA GLU A 152 -8.53 10.40 8.97
C GLU A 152 -8.20 11.89 9.20
N GLU A 153 -8.39 12.75 8.20
CA GLU A 153 -8.24 14.19 8.34
C GLU A 153 -9.20 14.76 9.38
N GLU A 154 -10.46 14.34 9.35
CA GLU A 154 -11.46 14.71 10.36
C GLU A 154 -11.06 14.22 11.75
N ARG A 155 -10.62 12.95 11.88
CA ARG A 155 -10.14 12.40 13.16
C ARG A 155 -8.93 13.16 13.69
N GLN A 156 -8.02 13.56 12.81
CA GLN A 156 -6.82 14.28 13.19
C GLN A 156 -7.16 15.71 13.64
N ALA A 157 -8.07 16.39 12.93
CA ALA A 157 -8.59 17.69 13.33
C ALA A 157 -9.27 17.63 14.71
N ALA A 158 -10.15 16.66 14.94
CA ALA A 158 -10.82 16.46 16.23
C ALA A 158 -9.85 16.18 17.37
N ARG A 159 -8.79 15.40 17.12
CA ARG A 159 -7.72 15.13 18.11
C ARG A 159 -6.93 16.39 18.46
N VAL A 160 -6.62 17.23 17.48
CA VAL A 160 -5.91 18.50 17.72
C VAL A 160 -6.80 19.44 18.53
N GLU A 161 -8.08 19.54 18.20
CA GLU A 161 -9.04 20.38 18.94
C GLU A 161 -9.22 19.90 20.39
N ALA A 162 -9.38 18.59 20.60
CA ALA A 162 -9.48 18.01 21.94
C ALA A 162 -8.20 18.25 22.78
N ARG A 163 -7.02 18.19 22.16
CA ARG A 163 -5.75 18.51 22.83
C ARG A 163 -5.66 19.97 23.24
N LYS A 164 -6.11 20.91 22.39
CA LYS A 164 -6.16 22.34 22.73
C LYS A 164 -7.08 22.59 23.92
N LYS A 165 -8.31 22.08 23.87
CA LYS A 165 -9.29 22.20 24.98
C LYS A 165 -8.76 21.61 26.29
N ASN A 166 -8.03 20.50 26.23
CA ASN A 166 -7.43 19.88 27.43
C ASN A 166 -6.21 20.65 27.96
N ALA A 167 -5.46 21.33 27.08
CA ALA A 167 -4.34 22.17 27.49
C ALA A 167 -4.82 23.48 28.16
N GLU A 168 -5.87 24.09 27.60
CA GLU A 168 -6.51 25.29 28.17
C GLU A 168 -7.09 25.01 29.56
N LYS A 169 -7.82 23.90 29.74
CA LYS A 169 -8.33 23.48 31.06
C LYS A 169 -7.23 23.21 32.10
N LYS A 170 -6.07 22.70 31.68
CA LYS A 170 -4.92 22.49 32.58
C LYS A 170 -4.21 23.79 32.94
N ALA A 171 -4.21 24.79 32.06
CA ALA A 171 -3.65 26.10 32.34
C ALA A 171 -4.53 26.89 33.31
N GLU A 172 -5.85 26.79 33.19
CA GLU A 172 -6.81 27.42 34.10
C GLU A 172 -6.78 26.80 35.51
N GLY A 173 -6.65 25.47 35.63
CA GLY A 173 -6.58 24.78 36.93
C GLY A 173 -5.24 24.92 37.69
N ASN A 174 -4.21 25.52 37.09
CA ASN A 174 -2.92 25.80 37.74
C ASN A 174 -2.78 27.29 38.14
N ALA A 175 -3.81 28.10 37.91
CA ALA A 175 -3.84 29.54 38.24
C ALA A 175 -4.66 29.85 39.52
N GLU A 176 -5.21 28.82 40.18
CA GLU A 176 -5.75 28.86 41.57
C GLU A 176 -4.74 28.29 42.56
#